data_AF-A0AAU3JMR3-F1
#
_entry.id   AF-A0AAU3JMR3-F1
#
_cell.length_a   1.000
_cell.length_b   1.000
_cell.length_c   1.000
_cell.angle_alpha   90.00
_cell.angle_beta   90.00
_cell.angle_gamma   90.00
#
_symmetry.space_group_name_H-M   'P 1'
#
loop_
_entity.id
_entity.type
_entity.pdbx_description
1 polymer ?
#
loop_
_entity_poly.entity_id
_entity_poly.type
_entity_poly.pdbx_seq_one_letter_code
_entity_poly.pdbx_strand_id
1 'polypeptide(L)'
;MEQAHVTGELYWKVGDANFHLTDHVDRLARIEELRTQLRNVFDPLMRCVRVIVLEGPDTVAKAARGVLEAASETNSALWRIAQEEPEARERFEAAQGRFRACLEEFIEAAHKAVSGQ
;
A
#
# COMPACT_ATOMS: atom_id res chain seq x y z
N MET A 1 -2.14 1.24 -12.59
CA MET A 1 -2.21 2.39 -11.66
C MET A 1 -0.81 2.72 -11.17
N GLU A 2 -0.20 3.80 -11.67
CA GLU A 2 1.14 4.25 -11.25
C GLU A 2 1.22 4.51 -9.74
N GLN A 3 0.20 5.14 -9.15
CA GLN A 3 0.18 5.47 -7.72
C GLN A 3 0.22 4.22 -6.81
N ALA A 4 -0.39 3.11 -7.23
CA ALA A 4 -0.32 1.85 -6.49
C ALA A 4 1.09 1.24 -6.52
N HIS A 5 1.80 1.40 -7.64
CA HIS A 5 3.20 0.98 -7.75
C HIS A 5 4.12 1.80 -6.83
N VAL A 6 4.03 3.13 -6.89
CA VAL A 6 4.79 4.03 -6.00
C VAL A 6 4.52 3.72 -4.52
N THR A 7 3.25 3.48 -4.17
CA THR A 7 2.87 3.09 -2.81
C THR A 7 3.53 1.76 -2.39
N GLY A 8 3.53 0.77 -3.29
CA GLY A 8 4.17 -0.53 -3.06
C GLY A 8 5.69 -0.44 -2.87
N GLU A 9 6.38 0.41 -3.64
CA GLU A 9 7.81 0.66 -3.48
C GLU A 9 8.14 1.27 -2.11
N LEU A 10 7.31 2.20 -1.65
CA LEU A 10 7.48 2.80 -0.32
C LEU A 10 7.25 1.77 0.80
N TYR A 11 6.28 0.87 0.67
CA TYR A 11 6.12 -0.23 1.63
C TYR A 11 7.32 -1.18 1.64
N TRP A 12 7.87 -1.49 0.46
CA TRP A 12 9.10 -2.29 0.39
C TRP A 12 10.26 -1.61 1.11
N LYS A 13 10.45 -0.29 0.94
CA LYS A 13 11.46 0.50 1.66
C LYS A 13 11.28 0.49 3.18
N VAL A 14 10.04 0.41 3.68
CA VAL A 14 9.78 0.25 5.13
C VAL A 14 10.23 -1.13 5.62
N GLY A 15 9.91 -2.19 4.87
CA GLY A 15 10.38 -3.54 5.17
C GLY A 15 11.91 -3.64 5.18
N ASP A 16 12.54 -3.02 4.18
CA ASP A 16 14.00 -2.91 4.04
C ASP A 16 14.64 -2.20 5.24
N ALA A 17 14.11 -1.03 5.64
CA ALA A 17 14.55 -0.30 6.81
C ALA A 17 14.44 -1.13 8.10
N ASN A 18 13.33 -1.88 8.27
CA ASN A 18 13.13 -2.76 9.43
C ASN A 18 14.07 -3.97 9.46
N PHE A 19 14.60 -4.38 8.31
CA PHE A 19 15.51 -5.52 8.21
C PHE A 19 16.98 -5.10 8.32
N HIS A 20 17.36 -3.98 7.70
CA HIS A 20 18.77 -3.57 7.58
C HIS A 20 19.23 -2.54 8.62
N LEU A 21 18.34 -1.72 9.19
CA LEU A 21 18.72 -0.74 10.22
C LEU A 21 18.65 -1.37 11.61
N THR A 22 19.82 -1.55 12.22
CA THR A 22 19.96 -2.11 13.58
C THR A 22 19.95 -1.04 14.66
N ASP A 23 20.39 0.19 14.35
CA ASP A 23 20.26 1.33 15.25
C ASP A 23 18.79 1.75 15.37
N HIS A 24 18.32 1.89 16.60
CA HIS A 24 16.92 2.16 16.90
C HIS A 24 16.49 3.57 16.46
N VAL A 25 17.35 4.56 16.67
CA VAL A 25 17.06 5.98 16.36
C VAL A 25 17.04 6.17 14.85
N ASP A 26 18.03 5.65 14.14
CA ASP A 26 18.12 5.73 12.68
C ASP A 26 16.94 5.01 12.02
N ARG A 27 16.56 3.84 12.55
CA ARG A 27 15.41 3.08 12.04
C ARG A 27 14.10 3.86 12.21
N LEU A 28 13.83 4.42 13.39
CA LEU A 28 12.61 5.19 13.62
C LEU A 28 12.57 6.47 12.78
N ALA A 29 13.69 7.18 12.66
CA ALA A 29 13.79 8.36 11.81
C ALA A 29 13.47 8.02 10.34
N ARG A 30 14.02 6.91 9.83
CA ARG A 30 13.75 6.44 8.47
C ARG A 30 12.28 6.03 8.27
N ILE A 31 11.68 5.35 9.24
CA ILE A 31 10.27 4.96 9.19
C ILE A 31 9.36 6.20 9.15
N GLU A 32 9.66 7.22 9.94
CA GLU A 32 8.87 8.46 9.98
C GLU A 32 8.96 9.25 8.67
N GLU A 33 10.14 9.29 8.05
CA GLU A 33 10.34 9.86 6.72
C GLU A 33 9.49 9.14 5.67
N LEU A 34 9.55 7.80 5.65
CA LEU A 34 8.77 6.96 4.72
C LEU A 34 7.26 7.11 4.96
N ARG A 35 6.82 7.22 6.21
CA ARG A 35 5.41 7.47 6.58
C ARG A 35 4.91 8.80 6.02
N THR A 36 5.75 9.84 6.07
CA THR A 36 5.44 11.14 5.49
C THR A 36 5.30 11.06 3.96
N GLN A 37 6.20 10.34 3.30
CA GLN A 37 6.11 10.10 1.84
C GLN A 37 4.86 9.30 1.48
N LEU A 38 4.53 8.26 2.26
CA LEU A 38 3.33 7.44 2.07
C LEU A 38 2.04 8.26 2.17
N ARG A 39 1.97 9.20 3.13
CA ARG A 39 0.83 10.11 3.25
C ARG A 39 0.65 10.96 1.99
N ASN A 40 1.74 11.44 1.39
CA ASN A 40 1.69 12.28 0.19
C ASN A 40 1.23 11.52 -1.06
N VAL A 41 1.46 10.20 -1.14
CA VAL A 41 1.03 9.38 -2.29
C VAL A 41 -0.34 8.72 -2.08
N PHE A 42 -0.85 8.71 -0.84
CA PHE A 42 -2.13 8.11 -0.52
C PHE A 42 -3.32 8.86 -1.12
N ASP A 43 -3.31 10.20 -1.08
CA ASP A 43 -4.33 11.04 -1.70
C ASP A 43 -4.44 10.82 -3.23
N PRO A 44 -3.33 10.83 -3.99
CA PRO A 44 -3.31 10.41 -5.38
C PRO A 44 -3.89 9.00 -5.63
N LEU A 45 -3.52 8.02 -4.79
CA LEU A 45 -4.05 6.65 -4.89
C LEU A 45 -5.57 6.62 -4.71
N MET A 46 -6.10 7.28 -3.67
CA MET A 46 -7.54 7.41 -3.43
C MET A 46 -8.25 8.03 -4.63
N ARG A 47 -7.67 9.07 -5.23
CA ARG A 47 -8.24 9.71 -6.42
C ARG A 47 -8.32 8.76 -7.61
N CYS A 48 -7.25 8.01 -7.89
CA CYS A 48 -7.25 7.02 -8.97
C CYS A 48 -8.33 5.94 -8.76
N VAL A 49 -8.42 5.39 -7.55
CA VAL A 49 -9.43 4.38 -7.21
C VAL A 49 -10.84 4.95 -7.35
N ARG A 50 -11.08 6.18 -6.91
CA ARG A 50 -12.39 6.83 -7.06
C ARG A 50 -12.81 6.97 -8.52
N VAL A 51 -11.91 7.35 -9.42
CA VAL A 51 -12.22 7.42 -10.87
C VAL A 51 -12.60 6.04 -11.40
N ILE A 52 -11.80 5.00 -11.09
CA ILE A 52 -12.08 3.64 -11.52
C ILE A 52 -13.41 3.13 -10.97
N VAL A 53 -13.76 3.48 -9.73
CA VAL A 53 -15.03 3.11 -9.11
C VAL A 53 -16.24 3.77 -9.80
N LEU A 54 -16.07 4.98 -10.33
CA LEU A 54 -17.15 5.73 -10.96
C LEU A 54 -17.32 5.39 -12.45
N GLU A 55 -16.22 5.09 -13.14
CA GLU A 55 -16.19 4.99 -14.61
C GLU A 55 -15.79 3.61 -15.13
N GLY A 56 -15.20 2.77 -14.28
CA GLY A 56 -14.69 1.46 -14.66
C GLY A 56 -15.73 0.35 -14.56
N PRO A 57 -15.46 -0.82 -15.17
CA PRO A 57 -16.28 -2.02 -14.99
C PRO A 57 -16.32 -2.45 -13.52
N ASP A 58 -17.45 -3.03 -13.09
CA ASP A 58 -17.67 -3.42 -11.69
C ASP A 58 -16.57 -4.33 -11.11
N THR A 59 -16.03 -5.25 -11.93
CA THR A 59 -14.94 -6.16 -11.54
C THR A 59 -13.66 -5.40 -11.23
N VAL A 60 -13.30 -4.44 -12.09
CA VAL A 60 -12.12 -3.57 -11.94
C VAL A 60 -12.31 -2.61 -10.76
N ALA A 61 -13.51 -2.04 -10.60
CA ALA A 61 -13.87 -1.17 -9.48
C ALA A 61 -13.77 -1.89 -8.13
N LYS A 62 -14.24 -3.14 -8.05
CA LYS A 62 -14.11 -3.96 -6.84
C LYS A 62 -12.65 -4.25 -6.50
N ALA A 63 -11.84 -4.64 -7.48
CA ALA A 63 -10.43 -4.90 -7.25
C ALA A 63 -9.67 -3.62 -6.83
N ALA A 64 -9.97 -2.47 -7.46
CA ALA A 64 -9.38 -1.18 -7.10
C ALA A 64 -9.73 -0.76 -5.66
N ARG A 65 -10.96 -1.03 -5.18
CA ARG A 65 -11.31 -0.82 -3.76
C ARG A 65 -10.49 -1.70 -2.83
N GLY A 66 -10.26 -2.97 -3.18
CA GLY A 66 -9.41 -3.87 -2.42
C GLY A 66 -7.98 -3.34 -2.26
N VAL A 67 -7.40 -2.76 -3.33
CA VAL A 67 -6.09 -2.08 -3.26
C VAL A 67 -6.10 -0.94 -2.26
N LEU A 68 -7.13 -0.09 -2.26
CA LEU A 68 -7.23 1.04 -1.34
C LEU A 68 -7.43 0.62 0.12
N GLU A 69 -8.27 -0.39 0.35
CA GLU A 69 -8.49 -0.95 1.69
C GLU A 69 -7.18 -1.52 2.25
N ALA A 70 -6.48 -2.35 1.49
CA ALA A 70 -5.21 -2.91 1.90
C ALA A 70 -4.16 -1.80 2.15
N ALA A 71 -4.09 -0.77 1.30
CA ALA A 71 -3.19 0.36 1.53
C ALA A 71 -3.52 1.13 2.82
N SER A 72 -4.81 1.31 3.13
CA SER A 72 -5.25 1.95 4.37
C SER A 72 -4.83 1.14 5.60
N GLU A 73 -4.96 -0.18 5.54
CA GLU A 73 -4.51 -1.11 6.59
C GLU A 73 -3.00 -1.06 6.78
N THR A 74 -2.22 -1.08 5.68
CA THR A 74 -0.76 -0.99 5.73
C THR A 74 -0.30 0.33 6.34
N ASN A 75 -0.89 1.46 5.92
CA ASN A 75 -0.59 2.77 6.51
C ASN A 75 -0.95 2.84 8.00
N SER A 76 -2.04 2.20 8.41
CA SER A 76 -2.44 2.11 9.82
C SER A 76 -1.48 1.24 10.63
N ALA A 77 -0.99 0.14 10.08
CA ALA A 77 0.02 -0.70 10.72
C ALA A 77 1.37 0.03 10.83
N LEU A 78 1.75 0.80 9.81
CA LEU A 78 2.95 1.63 9.83
C LEU A 78 2.92 2.68 10.94
N TRP A 79 1.77 3.32 11.15
CA TRP A 79 1.59 4.26 12.26
C TRP A 79 1.86 3.59 13.61
N ARG A 80 1.38 2.35 13.80
CA ARG A 80 1.63 1.57 15.02
C ARG A 80 3.11 1.20 15.20
N ILE A 81 3.85 0.96 14.11
CA ILE A 81 5.31 0.77 14.19
C ILE A 81 5.99 2.03 14.71
N ALA A 82 5.58 3.22 14.24
CA ALA A 82 6.13 4.48 14.72
C ALA A 82 5.78 4.78 16.18
N GLN A 83 4.71 4.17 16.71
CA GLN A 83 4.36 4.19 18.14
C GLN A 83 5.03 3.06 18.94
N GLU A 84 5.88 2.27 18.30
CA GLU A 84 6.57 1.12 18.90
C GLU A 84 5.63 0.07 19.51
N GLU A 85 4.43 -0.06 18.96
CA GLU A 85 3.45 -1.04 19.44
C GLU A 85 3.93 -2.48 19.17
N PRO A 86 3.70 -3.42 20.13
CA PRO A 86 3.99 -4.83 19.92
C PRO A 86 3.30 -5.39 18.67
N GLU A 87 3.98 -6.29 17.96
CA GLU A 87 3.49 -6.98 16.75
C GLU A 87 3.14 -6.04 15.57
N ALA A 88 3.35 -4.73 15.69
CA ALA A 88 3.02 -3.77 14.63
C ALA A 88 3.80 -4.06 13.34
N ARG A 89 5.03 -4.57 13.46
CA ARG A 89 5.84 -5.03 12.33
C ARG A 89 5.21 -6.20 11.59
N GLU A 90 4.80 -7.25 12.32
CA GLU A 90 4.17 -8.43 11.72
C GLU A 90 2.85 -8.04 11.03
N ARG A 91 2.06 -7.18 11.67
CA ARG A 91 0.83 -6.62 11.07
C ARG A 91 1.11 -5.83 9.80
N PHE A 92 2.20 -5.05 9.77
CA PHE A 92 2.61 -4.32 8.58
C PHE A 92 3.02 -5.26 7.45
N GLU A 93 3.86 -6.25 7.73
CA GLU A 93 4.32 -7.24 6.73
C GLU A 93 3.12 -8.01 6.15
N ALA A 94 2.17 -8.44 6.99
CA ALA A 94 0.94 -9.08 6.55
C ALA A 94 0.08 -8.16 5.68
N ALA A 95 -0.13 -6.91 6.10
CA ALA A 95 -0.91 -5.93 5.34
C ALA A 95 -0.24 -5.57 4.00
N GLN A 96 1.09 -5.45 3.97
CA GLN A 96 1.86 -5.25 2.74
C GLN A 96 1.69 -6.44 1.79
N GLY A 97 1.74 -7.67 2.31
CA GLY A 97 1.47 -8.88 1.53
C GLY A 97 0.07 -8.87 0.91
N ARG A 98 -0.95 -8.48 1.68
CA ARG A 98 -2.32 -8.30 1.19
C ARG A 98 -2.42 -7.22 0.13
N PHE A 99 -1.76 -6.07 0.32
CA PHE A 99 -1.73 -4.99 -0.67
C PHE A 99 -1.19 -5.47 -2.01
N ARG A 100 -0.10 -6.25 -2.01
CA ARG A 100 0.47 -6.84 -3.23
C ARG A 100 -0.54 -7.77 -3.92
N ALA A 101 -1.18 -8.67 -3.18
CA ALA A 101 -2.20 -9.57 -3.74
C ALA A 101 -3.37 -8.80 -4.38
N CYS A 102 -3.91 -7.78 -3.68
CA CYS A 102 -4.96 -6.94 -4.24
C CYS A 102 -4.52 -6.17 -5.49
N LEU A 103 -3.26 -5.74 -5.55
CA LEU A 103 -2.71 -5.07 -6.73
C LEU A 103 -2.61 -6.02 -7.93
N GLU A 104 -2.18 -7.26 -7.70
CA GLU A 104 -2.14 -8.31 -8.74
C GLU A 104 -3.55 -8.62 -9.26
N GLU A 105 -4.53 -8.79 -8.37
CA GLU A 105 -5.94 -8.99 -8.73
C GLU A 105 -6.49 -7.81 -9.55
N PHE A 106 -6.14 -6.57 -9.17
CA PHE A 106 -6.53 -5.38 -9.91
C PHE A 106 -5.93 -5.36 -11.32
N ILE A 107 -4.64 -5.69 -11.47
CA ILE A 107 -3.97 -5.75 -12.78
C ILE A 107 -4.64 -6.82 -13.65
N GLU A 108 -4.92 -8.00 -13.10
CA GLU A 108 -5.60 -9.08 -13.81
C GLU A 108 -7.00 -8.66 -14.27
N ALA A 109 -7.80 -8.06 -13.38
CA ALA A 109 -9.14 -7.58 -13.71
C ALA A 109 -9.11 -6.50 -14.80
N ALA A 110 -8.15 -5.57 -14.73
CA ALA A 110 -7.97 -4.54 -15.74
C ALA A 110 -7.56 -5.13 -17.09
N HIS A 111 -6.65 -6.11 -17.11
CA HIS A 111 -6.26 -6.79 -18.34
C HIS A 111 -7.43 -7.52 -19.01
N LYS A 112 -8.23 -8.27 -18.22
CA LYS A 112 -9.44 -8.95 -18.72
C LYS A 112 -10.43 -7.97 -19.34
N ALA A 113 -10.72 -6.87 -18.63
CA ALA A 113 -11.61 -5.81 -19.12
C ALA A 113 -11.15 -5.17 -20.44
N VAL A 114 -9.84 -4.95 -20.61
CA VAL A 114 -9.28 -4.36 -21.85
C VAL A 114 -9.19 -5.39 -22.97
N SER A 115 -8.99 -6.66 -22.65
CA SER A 115 -8.82 -7.73 -23.64
C SER A 115 -10.15 -8.31 -24.13
N GLY A 116 -11.29 -7.89 -23.56
CA GLY A 116 -12.62 -8.39 -23.90
C GLY A 116 -12.86 -9.86 -23.53
N GLN A 117 -12.08 -10.40 -22.59
CA GLN A 117 -12.17 -11.77 -22.08
C GLN A 117 -12.83 -11.81 -20.70
#